data_AF-A0A383EHW7-F1
#
_entry.id   AF-A0A383EHW7-F1
#
_cell.length_a   1.000
_cell.length_b   1.000
_cell.length_c   1.000
_cell.angle_alpha   90.00
_cell.angle_beta   90.00
_cell.angle_gamma   90.00
#
_symmetry.space_group_name_H-M   'P 1'
#
loop_
_entity.id
_entity.type
_entity.pdbx_description
1 polymer ?
#
loop_
_entity_poly.entity_id
_entity_poly.type
_entity_poly.pdbx_seq_one_letter_code
_entity_poly.pdbx_strand_id
1 'polypeptide(L)'
;ELGRLKTGTPPRLKRDSIDFSRCVVQDGDVIPRPFSFSTSHIERKQVPCHITATNEKTAEVIHNNLDRSPLYSGIIEGVGPRYCPSIEDKVIKFPDKKSHNIFLEPEGLNTDWIYPNGISTSMDEDVQQQLVRTITGLENAEIVLPGYAVEYDFVPPTQLMPSLETKRVSGLFHAGQINGTSGYEEAAGQGLMAGINAALKSQKRKPFLLTRMDSYIGVLIDDLVTKGTQ
;
A
#
# COMPACT_ATOMS: atom_id res chain seq x y z
N GLU A 1 -6.48 7.35 -23.19
CA GLU A 1 -7.61 6.96 -22.31
C GLU A 1 -7.16 7.08 -20.86
N LEU A 2 -8.12 7.23 -19.94
CA LEU A 2 -7.92 7.26 -18.49
C LEU A 2 -8.74 6.14 -17.87
N GLY A 3 -8.21 5.55 -16.80
CA GLY A 3 -8.95 4.67 -15.91
C GLY A 3 -8.97 5.23 -14.49
N ARG A 4 -9.72 4.59 -13.60
CA ARG A 4 -9.79 4.95 -12.17
C ARG A 4 -9.39 3.80 -11.27
N LEU A 5 -8.60 4.12 -10.27
CA LEU A 5 -8.15 3.21 -9.23
C LEU A 5 -8.45 3.80 -7.86
N LYS A 6 -8.51 2.94 -6.86
CA LYS A 6 -8.60 3.35 -5.45
C LYS A 6 -7.49 2.76 -4.61
N THR A 7 -7.07 3.50 -3.59
CA THR A 7 -6.13 2.99 -2.57
C THR A 7 -6.59 3.47 -1.20
N GLY A 8 -6.59 2.56 -0.23
CA GLY A 8 -7.00 2.83 1.15
C GLY A 8 -5.83 2.78 2.13
N THR A 9 -5.95 3.51 3.22
CA THR A 9 -4.99 3.51 4.33
C THR A 9 -5.73 3.25 5.66
N PRO A 10 -5.10 2.60 6.66
CA PRO A 10 -5.75 2.38 7.94
C PRO A 10 -5.85 3.68 8.75
N PRO A 11 -6.65 3.71 9.83
CA PRO A 11 -6.51 4.75 10.84
C PRO A 11 -5.12 4.72 11.47
N ARG A 12 -4.65 5.86 11.98
CA ARG A 12 -3.47 5.93 12.84
C ARG A 12 -3.89 5.92 14.29
N LEU A 13 -3.15 5.17 15.10
CA LEU A 13 -3.48 4.95 16.51
C LEU A 13 -2.45 5.63 17.41
N LYS A 14 -2.89 6.10 18.59
CA LYS A 14 -2.00 6.63 19.62
C LYS A 14 -1.33 5.49 20.37
N ARG A 15 0.00 5.45 20.39
CA ARG A 15 0.81 4.41 21.04
C ARG A 15 0.43 4.18 22.50
N ASP A 16 0.26 5.25 23.27
CA ASP A 16 0.02 5.15 24.73
C ASP A 16 -1.37 4.63 25.08
N SER A 17 -2.28 4.57 24.09
CA SER A 17 -3.63 4.02 24.25
C SER A 17 -3.72 2.51 23.96
N ILE A 18 -2.61 1.88 23.57
CA ILE A 18 -2.53 0.47 23.17
C ILE A 18 -1.96 -0.38 24.30
N ASP A 19 -2.63 -1.49 24.61
CA ASP A 19 -2.13 -2.51 25.54
C ASP A 19 -1.26 -3.53 24.80
N PHE A 20 0.02 -3.17 24.60
CA PHE A 20 1.00 -4.03 23.94
C PHE A 20 1.29 -5.34 24.69
N SER A 21 0.94 -5.45 25.98
CA SER A 21 1.14 -6.69 26.75
C SER A 21 0.29 -7.86 26.23
N ARG A 22 -0.77 -7.53 25.48
CA ARG A 22 -1.68 -8.48 24.84
C ARG A 22 -1.33 -8.75 23.37
N CYS A 23 -0.24 -8.16 22.87
CA CYS A 23 0.26 -8.38 21.52
C CYS A 23 1.51 -9.26 21.53
N VAL A 24 1.78 -9.92 20.41
CA VAL A 24 3.02 -10.69 20.23
C VAL A 24 4.11 -9.75 19.69
N VAL A 25 5.22 -9.63 20.40
CA VAL A 25 6.36 -8.83 19.95
C VAL A 25 7.01 -9.49 18.74
N GLN A 26 7.32 -8.70 17.71
CA GLN A 26 8.10 -9.10 16.55
C GLN A 26 9.30 -8.18 16.40
N ASP A 27 10.46 -8.69 16.83
CA ASP A 27 11.74 -8.03 16.61
C ASP A 27 12.23 -8.20 15.17
N GLY A 28 13.10 -7.28 14.74
CA GLY A 28 13.86 -7.44 13.51
C GLY A 28 15.00 -8.46 13.64
N ASP A 29 15.75 -8.64 12.56
CA ASP A 29 16.96 -9.46 12.58
C ASP A 29 17.96 -8.93 13.61
N VAL A 30 18.60 -9.85 14.36
CA VAL A 30 19.65 -9.52 15.35
C VAL A 30 20.78 -8.69 14.72
N ILE A 31 21.11 -9.00 13.46
CA ILE A 31 22.07 -8.24 12.65
C ILE A 31 21.33 -7.77 11.40
N PRO A 32 20.81 -6.53 11.37
CA PRO A 32 20.01 -6.05 10.26
C PRO A 32 20.86 -5.86 9.01
N ARG A 33 20.35 -6.31 7.87
CA ARG A 33 21.05 -6.20 6.58
C ARG A 33 20.75 -4.87 5.90
N PRO A 34 21.78 -4.10 5.47
CA PRO A 34 21.54 -2.91 4.67
C PRO A 34 20.88 -3.23 3.33
N PHE A 35 19.93 -2.40 2.91
CA PHE A 35 19.32 -2.47 1.57
C PHE A 35 20.28 -1.99 0.46
N SER A 36 21.13 -1.01 0.76
CA SER A 36 22.09 -0.45 -0.21
C SER A 36 23.42 -1.20 -0.16
N PHE A 37 23.97 -1.54 -1.32
CA PHE A 37 25.30 -2.15 -1.46
C PHE A 37 26.44 -1.26 -0.94
N SER A 38 26.21 0.06 -0.83
CA SER A 38 27.22 1.02 -0.35
C SER A 38 27.17 1.26 1.16
N THR A 39 26.14 0.76 1.85
CA THR A 39 26.00 0.91 3.30
C THR A 39 26.63 -0.30 3.99
N SER A 40 27.62 -0.08 4.84
CA SER A 40 28.35 -1.17 5.49
C SER A 40 27.64 -1.75 6.72
N HIS A 41 26.92 -0.92 7.48
CA HIS A 41 26.15 -1.34 8.65
C HIS A 41 25.03 -0.33 8.98
N ILE A 42 24.06 -0.77 9.77
CA ILE A 42 22.91 0.05 10.21
C ILE A 42 23.15 0.50 11.64
N GLU A 43 23.30 1.81 11.85
CA GLU A 43 23.46 2.42 13.18
C GLU A 43 22.12 2.85 13.80
N ARG A 44 21.02 2.82 13.04
CA ARG A 44 19.71 3.26 13.52
C ARG A 44 19.19 2.34 14.61
N LYS A 45 18.59 2.93 15.66
CA LYS A 45 17.87 2.19 16.69
C LYS A 45 16.76 1.36 16.05
N GLN A 46 16.83 0.04 16.26
CA GLN A 46 15.76 -0.89 15.87
C GLN A 46 14.67 -0.85 16.94
N VAL A 47 13.41 -0.95 16.51
CA VAL A 47 12.24 -1.04 17.38
C VAL A 47 11.36 -2.18 16.89
N PRO A 48 10.70 -2.92 17.79
CA PRO A 48 9.86 -4.04 17.39
C PRO A 48 8.53 -3.54 16.81
N CYS A 49 7.97 -4.37 15.93
CA CYS A 49 6.55 -4.34 15.61
C CYS A 49 5.80 -5.25 16.60
N HIS A 50 4.48 -5.11 16.64
CA HIS A 50 3.64 -6.00 17.47
C HIS A 50 2.54 -6.61 16.62
N ILE A 51 2.23 -7.88 16.89
CA ILE A 51 1.21 -8.62 16.15
C ILE A 51 -0.01 -8.80 17.04
N THR A 52 -1.17 -8.41 16.51
CA THR A 52 -2.49 -8.71 17.06
C THR A 52 -3.37 -9.25 15.94
N ALA A 53 -4.65 -9.48 16.20
CA ALA A 53 -5.56 -9.97 15.18
C ALA A 53 -7.01 -9.50 15.38
N THR A 54 -7.73 -9.41 14.28
CA THR A 54 -9.19 -9.25 14.30
C THR A 54 -9.87 -10.50 14.85
N ASN A 55 -11.15 -10.39 15.17
CA ASN A 55 -11.97 -11.51 15.62
C ASN A 55 -13.40 -11.41 15.08
N GLU A 56 -14.26 -12.33 15.52
CA GLU A 56 -15.66 -12.41 15.09
C GLU A 56 -16.45 -11.11 15.39
N LYS A 57 -16.14 -10.39 16.48
CA LYS A 57 -16.77 -9.09 16.78
C LYS A 57 -16.36 -8.01 15.77
N THR A 58 -15.11 -8.05 15.30
CA THR A 58 -14.65 -7.15 14.23
C THR A 58 -15.47 -7.37 12.96
N ALA A 59 -15.70 -8.63 12.59
CA ALA A 59 -16.51 -8.98 11.43
C ALA A 59 -17.99 -8.55 11.62
N GLU A 60 -18.54 -8.72 12.81
CA GLU A 60 -19.90 -8.26 13.14
C GLU A 60 -20.07 -6.74 12.98
N VAL A 61 -19.13 -5.94 13.50
CA VAL A 61 -19.13 -4.47 13.31
C VAL A 61 -19.09 -4.10 11.83
N ILE A 62 -18.25 -4.79 11.05
CA ILE A 62 -18.16 -4.58 9.61
C ILE A 62 -19.51 -4.90 8.94
N HIS A 63 -20.07 -6.09 9.18
CA HIS A 63 -21.33 -6.52 8.57
C HIS A 63 -22.50 -5.58 8.87
N ASN A 64 -22.58 -5.08 10.11
CA ASN A 64 -23.64 -4.17 10.54
C ASN A 64 -23.52 -2.76 9.95
N ASN A 65 -22.39 -2.41 9.31
CA ASN A 65 -22.12 -1.09 8.75
C ASN A 65 -21.66 -1.15 7.27
N LEU A 66 -21.89 -2.26 6.57
CA LEU A 66 -21.47 -2.41 5.17
C LEU A 66 -22.12 -1.39 4.23
N ASP A 67 -23.37 -1.03 4.50
CA ASP A 67 -24.12 0.01 3.80
C ASP A 67 -23.48 1.40 3.91
N ARG A 68 -22.67 1.62 4.95
CA ARG A 68 -21.90 2.85 5.19
C ARG A 68 -20.51 2.83 4.59
N SER A 69 -20.07 1.72 3.98
CA SER A 69 -18.80 1.67 3.26
C SER A 69 -18.97 2.28 1.87
N PRO A 70 -18.19 3.31 1.49
CA PRO A 70 -18.19 3.87 0.14
C PRO A 70 -17.90 2.84 -0.96
N LEU A 71 -17.26 1.72 -0.62
CA LEU A 71 -16.97 0.61 -1.54
C LEU A 71 -18.21 -0.21 -1.88
N TYR A 72 -19.16 -0.31 -0.95
CA TYR A 72 -20.36 -1.14 -1.07
C TYR A 72 -21.63 -0.32 -1.29
N SER A 73 -21.64 0.96 -0.93
CA SER A 73 -22.73 1.91 -1.21
C SER A 73 -22.74 2.44 -2.64
N GLY A 74 -21.73 2.09 -3.45
CA GLY A 74 -21.63 2.48 -4.86
C GLY A 74 -21.10 3.90 -5.10
N ILE A 75 -20.58 4.56 -4.06
CA ILE A 75 -19.96 5.90 -4.17
C ILE A 75 -18.60 5.81 -4.89
N ILE A 76 -17.84 4.75 -4.63
CA ILE A 76 -16.54 4.52 -5.27
C ILE A 76 -16.69 3.54 -6.43
N GLU A 77 -16.49 4.03 -7.64
CA GLU A 77 -16.53 3.22 -8.88
C GLU A 77 -15.17 2.58 -9.20
N GLY A 78 -14.08 3.15 -8.67
CA GLY A 78 -12.71 2.73 -8.90
C GLY A 78 -12.43 1.29 -8.42
N VAL A 79 -11.65 0.57 -9.23
CA VAL A 79 -11.23 -0.80 -8.90
C VAL A 79 -10.09 -0.74 -7.87
N GLY A 80 -10.23 -1.50 -6.80
CA GLY A 80 -9.19 -1.61 -5.76
C GLY A 80 -8.09 -2.59 -6.15
N PRO A 81 -6.90 -2.49 -5.55
CA PRO A 81 -5.84 -3.47 -5.77
C PRO A 81 -6.33 -4.87 -5.37
N ARG A 82 -6.20 -5.85 -6.27
CA ARG A 82 -6.62 -7.24 -6.03
C ARG A 82 -5.93 -7.88 -4.81
N TYR A 83 -4.72 -7.42 -4.47
CA TYR A 83 -3.86 -8.04 -3.47
C TYR A 83 -3.82 -7.31 -2.11
N CYS A 84 -4.32 -6.06 -2.03
CA CYS A 84 -4.38 -5.31 -0.76
C CYS A 84 -5.80 -4.76 -0.52
N PRO A 85 -6.80 -5.64 -0.32
CA PRO A 85 -8.16 -5.22 -0.02
C PRO A 85 -8.25 -4.51 1.33
N SER A 86 -9.21 -3.60 1.46
CA SER A 86 -9.60 -3.04 2.76
C SER A 86 -10.13 -4.13 3.69
N ILE A 87 -10.18 -3.88 4.99
CA ILE A 87 -10.61 -4.88 5.97
C ILE A 87 -12.07 -5.30 5.74
N GLU A 88 -12.93 -4.35 5.37
CA GLU A 88 -14.30 -4.64 5.00
C GLU A 88 -14.38 -5.58 3.79
N ASP A 89 -13.49 -5.42 2.81
CA ASP A 89 -13.43 -6.27 1.62
C ASP A 89 -12.79 -7.64 1.90
N LYS A 90 -11.83 -7.72 2.83
CA LYS A 90 -11.27 -8.99 3.31
C LYS A 90 -12.35 -9.85 3.98
N VAL A 91 -13.15 -9.26 4.86
CA VAL A 91 -14.19 -9.98 5.60
C VAL A 91 -15.26 -10.52 4.65
N ILE A 92 -15.65 -9.75 3.63
CA ILE A 92 -16.63 -10.20 2.63
C ILE A 92 -16.08 -11.28 1.70
N LYS A 93 -14.85 -11.12 1.22
CA LYS A 93 -14.23 -12.08 0.28
C LYS A 93 -13.81 -13.40 0.94
N PHE A 94 -13.53 -13.38 2.24
CA PHE A 94 -13.03 -14.54 2.98
C PHE A 94 -13.91 -14.84 4.20
N PRO A 95 -15.20 -15.19 4.01
CA PRO A 95 -16.15 -15.38 5.12
C PRO A 95 -15.77 -16.54 6.05
N ASP A 96 -15.01 -17.52 5.57
CA ASP A 96 -14.53 -18.64 6.40
C ASP A 96 -13.39 -18.26 7.35
N LYS A 97 -12.79 -17.07 7.19
CA LYS A 97 -11.69 -16.59 8.04
C LYS A 97 -12.25 -15.88 9.27
N LYS A 98 -12.11 -16.52 10.43
CA LYS A 98 -12.51 -15.96 11.72
C LYS A 98 -11.62 -14.83 12.25
N SER A 99 -10.43 -14.65 11.68
CA SER A 99 -9.42 -13.73 12.17
C SER A 99 -8.41 -13.38 11.08
N HIS A 100 -7.94 -12.13 11.11
CA HIS A 100 -6.89 -11.60 10.25
C HIS A 100 -5.80 -10.97 11.10
N ASN A 101 -4.54 -11.29 10.81
CA ASN A 101 -3.39 -10.70 11.50
C ASN A 101 -3.28 -9.20 11.20
N ILE A 102 -2.85 -8.47 12.20
CA ILE A 102 -2.58 -7.03 12.15
C ILE A 102 -1.18 -6.80 12.71
N PHE A 103 -0.38 -6.03 11.98
CA PHE A 103 0.92 -5.57 12.46
C PHE A 103 0.80 -4.13 12.93
N LEU A 104 1.11 -3.89 14.20
CA LEU A 104 1.20 -2.57 14.81
C LEU A 104 2.64 -2.07 14.61
N GLU A 105 2.81 -1.23 13.61
CA GLU A 105 4.11 -0.72 13.16
C GLU A 105 4.32 0.70 13.69
N PRO A 106 5.40 1.00 14.43
CA PRO A 106 5.73 2.37 14.80
C PRO A 106 6.06 3.20 13.56
N GLU A 107 5.38 4.34 13.36
CA GLU A 107 5.64 5.18 12.18
C GLU A 107 6.99 5.91 12.23
N GLY A 108 7.56 6.06 13.42
CA GLY A 108 8.87 6.67 13.59
C GLY A 108 9.36 6.63 15.03
N LEU A 109 10.63 6.99 15.22
CA LEU A 109 11.27 7.01 16.54
C LEU A 109 10.83 8.20 17.41
N ASN A 110 10.36 9.27 16.78
CA ASN A 110 10.03 10.55 17.43
C ASN A 110 8.53 10.88 17.35
N THR A 111 7.69 9.89 17.09
CA THR A 111 6.23 10.00 17.09
C THR A 111 5.65 8.86 17.92
N ASP A 112 4.47 9.10 18.48
CA ASP A 112 3.67 8.10 19.16
C ASP A 112 2.55 7.54 18.25
N TRP A 113 2.70 7.69 16.94
CA TRP A 113 1.76 7.16 15.97
C TRP A 113 2.10 5.71 15.63
N ILE A 114 1.08 4.87 15.63
CA ILE A 114 1.14 3.46 15.23
C ILE A 114 0.31 3.27 13.97
N TYR A 115 0.91 2.62 12.98
CA TYR A 115 0.27 2.16 11.75
C TYR A 115 -0.22 0.71 11.95
N PRO A 116 -1.54 0.46 12.06
CA PRO A 116 -2.09 -0.88 12.18
C PRO A 116 -2.25 -1.50 10.79
N ASN A 117 -1.15 -2.03 10.26
CA ASN A 117 -1.11 -2.69 8.97
C ASN A 117 -2.04 -3.91 8.94
N GLY A 118 -2.99 -3.89 8.02
CA GLY A 118 -4.00 -4.94 7.86
C GLY A 118 -5.43 -4.43 7.92
N ILE A 119 -5.67 -3.26 8.53
CA ILE A 119 -7.01 -2.66 8.71
C ILE A 119 -7.29 -1.40 7.90
N SER A 120 -6.71 -1.30 6.69
CA SER A 120 -7.10 -0.24 5.74
C SER A 120 -8.61 -0.22 5.55
N THR A 121 -9.23 0.95 5.62
CA THR A 121 -10.69 1.06 5.54
C THR A 121 -11.11 2.41 4.99
N SER A 122 -12.34 2.45 4.50
CA SER A 122 -13.02 3.66 4.02
C SER A 122 -14.32 3.94 4.78
N MET A 123 -14.61 3.16 5.82
CA MET A 123 -15.80 3.34 6.65
C MET A 123 -15.77 4.66 7.43
N ASP A 124 -16.93 5.13 7.86
CA ASP A 124 -17.06 6.33 8.68
C ASP A 124 -16.26 6.23 9.99
N GLU A 125 -15.77 7.36 10.49
CA GLU A 125 -14.86 7.45 11.64
C GLU A 125 -15.40 6.76 12.91
N ASP A 126 -16.68 6.88 13.20
CA ASP A 126 -17.33 6.22 14.35
C ASP A 126 -17.32 4.69 14.21
N VAL A 127 -17.47 4.17 12.99
CA VAL A 127 -17.38 2.74 12.68
C VAL A 127 -15.94 2.26 12.80
N GLN A 128 -14.98 3.05 12.32
CA GLN A 128 -13.56 2.74 12.50
C GLN A 128 -13.20 2.62 13.97
N GLN A 129 -13.70 3.53 14.82
CA GLN A 129 -13.44 3.49 16.25
C GLN A 129 -14.06 2.23 16.91
N GLN A 130 -15.28 1.84 16.50
CA GLN A 130 -15.90 0.59 16.96
C GLN A 130 -15.07 -0.63 16.55
N LEU A 131 -14.70 -0.70 15.27
CA LEU A 131 -13.89 -1.77 14.70
C LEU A 131 -12.56 -1.92 15.43
N VAL A 132 -11.81 -0.82 15.58
CA VAL A 132 -10.50 -0.79 16.25
C VAL A 132 -10.61 -1.35 17.66
N ARG A 133 -11.62 -0.94 18.43
CA ARG A 133 -11.81 -1.38 19.82
C ARG A 133 -12.23 -2.83 19.97
N THR A 134 -12.61 -3.52 18.89
CA THR A 134 -12.85 -4.96 18.95
C THR A 134 -11.56 -5.79 18.95
N ILE A 135 -10.43 -5.21 18.52
CA ILE A 135 -9.17 -5.93 18.32
C ILE A 135 -8.43 -6.07 19.66
N THR A 136 -7.85 -7.24 19.89
CA THR A 136 -7.11 -7.55 21.13
C THR A 136 -5.97 -6.55 21.35
N GLY A 137 -5.94 -5.92 22.52
CA GLY A 137 -4.95 -4.90 22.89
C GLY A 137 -5.30 -3.48 22.44
N LEU A 138 -6.35 -3.32 21.61
CA LEU A 138 -6.80 -2.03 21.08
C LEU A 138 -8.14 -1.58 21.69
N GLU A 139 -8.60 -2.21 22.77
CA GLU A 139 -9.91 -1.92 23.37
C GLU A 139 -10.09 -0.45 23.79
N ASN A 140 -9.00 0.21 24.16
CA ASN A 140 -8.96 1.63 24.52
C ASN A 140 -8.21 2.48 23.49
N ALA A 141 -7.88 1.93 22.32
CA ALA A 141 -7.06 2.64 21.36
C ALA A 141 -7.76 3.90 20.84
N GLU A 142 -7.01 5.01 20.83
CA GLU A 142 -7.41 6.31 20.31
C GLU A 142 -6.95 6.45 18.87
N ILE A 143 -7.88 6.81 17.98
CA ILE A 143 -7.58 7.16 16.59
C ILE A 143 -7.07 8.60 16.56
N VAL A 144 -5.84 8.81 16.11
CA VAL A 144 -5.25 10.16 15.92
C VAL A 144 -5.52 10.71 14.53
N LEU A 145 -5.69 9.83 13.55
CA LEU A 145 -6.07 10.18 12.19
C LEU A 145 -6.96 9.06 11.62
N PRO A 146 -8.19 9.36 11.17
CA PRO A 146 -9.06 8.37 10.55
C PRO A 146 -8.43 7.77 9.29
N GLY A 147 -8.71 6.50 9.06
CA GLY A 147 -8.44 5.83 7.79
C GLY A 147 -9.33 6.37 6.70
N TYR A 148 -8.89 6.24 5.46
CA TYR A 148 -9.63 6.73 4.30
C TYR A 148 -9.21 6.00 3.04
N ALA A 149 -10.00 6.17 1.98
CA ALA A 149 -9.65 5.78 0.63
C ALA A 149 -9.56 7.01 -0.28
N VAL A 150 -8.63 6.96 -1.23
CA VAL A 150 -8.49 7.94 -2.30
C VAL A 150 -8.77 7.24 -3.61
N GLU A 151 -9.61 7.86 -4.43
CA GLU A 151 -9.78 7.51 -5.82
C GLU A 151 -8.95 8.46 -6.68
N TYR A 152 -8.25 7.91 -7.67
CA TYR A 152 -7.39 8.68 -8.56
C TYR A 152 -7.48 8.16 -9.99
N ASP A 153 -7.25 9.07 -10.92
CA ASP A 153 -7.13 8.73 -12.33
C ASP A 153 -5.73 8.19 -12.60
N PHE A 154 -5.65 7.21 -13.50
CA PHE A 154 -4.39 6.69 -14.03
C PHE A 154 -4.46 6.57 -15.55
N VAL A 155 -3.29 6.54 -16.19
CA VAL A 155 -3.15 6.35 -17.63
C VAL A 155 -2.76 4.90 -17.87
N PRO A 156 -3.58 4.10 -18.57
CA PRO A 156 -3.23 2.71 -18.87
C PRO A 156 -1.81 2.59 -19.47
N PRO A 157 -0.91 1.82 -18.83
CA PRO A 157 0.51 1.77 -19.22
C PRO A 157 0.75 1.07 -20.56
N THR A 158 -0.27 0.40 -21.12
CA THR A 158 -0.29 -0.07 -22.51
C THR A 158 -0.15 1.06 -23.53
N GLN A 159 -0.36 2.32 -23.12
CA GLN A 159 -0.09 3.52 -23.92
C GLN A 159 1.39 3.94 -23.93
N LEU A 160 2.26 3.23 -23.20
CA LEU A 160 3.69 3.48 -23.15
C LEU A 160 4.49 2.49 -24.00
N MET A 161 5.64 2.94 -24.46
CA MET A 161 6.71 2.10 -25.00
C MET A 161 7.47 1.42 -23.83
N PRO A 162 8.25 0.34 -24.06
CA PRO A 162 9.09 -0.25 -23.01
C PRO A 162 10.12 0.71 -22.37
N SER A 163 10.41 1.84 -23.02
CA SER A 163 11.22 2.93 -22.47
C SER A 163 10.48 3.83 -21.48
N LEU A 164 9.19 3.57 -21.22
CA LEU A 164 8.22 4.41 -20.50
C LEU A 164 7.88 5.74 -21.20
N GLU A 165 8.34 5.94 -22.44
CA GLU A 165 7.91 7.05 -23.30
C GLU A 165 6.47 6.82 -23.77
N THR A 166 5.63 7.85 -23.76
CA THR A 166 4.27 7.70 -24.28
C THR A 166 4.30 7.47 -25.80
N LYS A 167 3.40 6.62 -26.30
CA LYS A 167 3.28 6.33 -27.74
C LYS A 167 2.74 7.53 -28.54
N ARG A 168 1.95 8.40 -27.90
CA ARG A 168 1.24 9.51 -28.56
C ARG A 168 2.05 10.81 -28.59
N VAL A 169 2.82 11.08 -27.54
CA VAL A 169 3.59 12.33 -27.40
C VAL A 169 5.04 11.97 -27.17
N SER A 170 5.87 12.18 -28.20
CA SER A 170 7.31 11.94 -28.04
C SER A 170 7.92 12.93 -27.05
N GLY A 171 8.83 12.44 -26.22
CA GLY A 171 9.49 13.21 -25.16
C GLY A 171 8.70 13.27 -23.85
N LEU A 172 7.46 12.79 -23.81
CA LEU A 172 6.69 12.65 -22.56
C LEU A 172 6.87 11.24 -21.99
N PHE A 173 7.14 11.13 -20.70
CA PHE A 173 7.36 9.87 -19.98
C PHE A 173 6.46 9.81 -18.75
N HIS A 174 5.94 8.61 -18.45
CA HIS A 174 5.15 8.37 -17.25
C HIS A 174 5.83 7.33 -16.35
N ALA A 175 5.81 7.56 -15.04
CA ALA A 175 6.38 6.65 -14.05
C ALA A 175 5.62 6.72 -12.72
N GLY A 176 5.49 5.58 -12.06
CA GLY A 176 4.86 5.47 -10.74
C GLY A 176 3.35 5.37 -10.82
N GLN A 177 2.66 5.96 -9.84
CA GLN A 177 1.23 5.73 -9.63
C GLN A 177 0.34 6.13 -10.82
N ILE A 178 0.78 7.08 -11.66
CA ILE A 178 0.10 7.42 -12.92
C ILE A 178 -0.03 6.22 -13.88
N ASN A 179 0.84 5.22 -13.77
CA ASN A 179 0.80 3.98 -14.55
C ASN A 179 -0.04 2.88 -13.87
N GLY A 180 -0.68 3.19 -12.74
CA GLY A 180 -1.55 2.28 -11.99
C GLY A 180 -0.83 1.30 -11.06
N THR A 181 0.46 1.52 -10.78
CA THR A 181 1.17 0.85 -9.65
C THR A 181 0.91 1.62 -8.35
N SER A 182 1.05 0.98 -7.19
CA SER A 182 0.79 1.64 -5.88
C SER A 182 1.94 1.57 -4.89
N GLY A 183 2.89 0.64 -5.04
CA GLY A 183 4.04 0.55 -4.15
C GLY A 183 5.16 1.54 -4.48
N TYR A 184 5.93 1.88 -3.45
CA TYR A 184 7.00 2.88 -3.55
C TYR A 184 8.16 2.35 -4.41
N GLU A 185 8.46 1.07 -4.29
CA GLU A 185 9.54 0.37 -4.97
C GLU A 185 9.26 0.30 -6.48
N GLU A 186 8.03 -0.05 -6.87
CA GLU A 186 7.61 -0.05 -8.28
C GLU A 186 7.67 1.35 -8.87
N ALA A 187 7.25 2.37 -8.12
CA ALA A 187 7.31 3.75 -8.57
C ALA A 187 8.74 4.26 -8.74
N ALA A 188 9.62 3.96 -7.77
CA ALA A 188 11.04 4.32 -7.83
C ALA A 188 11.75 3.64 -9.00
N GLY A 189 11.49 2.35 -9.23
CA GLY A 189 12.05 1.60 -10.36
C GLY A 189 11.63 2.17 -11.72
N GLN A 190 10.35 2.51 -11.87
CA GLN A 190 9.85 3.19 -13.08
C GLN A 190 10.47 4.59 -13.23
N GLY A 191 10.53 5.37 -12.15
CA GLY A 191 11.08 6.72 -12.16
C GLY A 191 12.55 6.76 -12.61
N LEU A 192 13.35 5.81 -12.13
CA LEU A 192 14.73 5.63 -12.56
C LEU A 192 14.82 5.38 -14.08
N MET A 193 14.03 4.43 -14.59
CA MET A 193 14.05 4.06 -16.01
C MET A 193 13.53 5.17 -16.92
N ALA A 194 12.44 5.83 -16.54
CA ALA A 194 11.90 6.97 -17.26
C ALA A 194 12.90 8.14 -17.29
N GLY A 195 13.56 8.43 -16.16
CA GLY A 195 14.59 9.47 -16.07
C GLY A 195 15.80 9.20 -16.97
N ILE A 196 16.33 7.97 -16.94
CA ILE A 196 17.43 7.54 -17.82
C ILE A 196 17.03 7.73 -19.30
N ASN A 197 15.85 7.26 -19.69
CA ASN A 197 15.42 7.30 -21.08
C ASN A 197 15.06 8.72 -21.55
N ALA A 198 14.52 9.57 -20.68
CA ALA A 198 14.31 10.99 -20.97
C ALA A 198 15.65 11.71 -21.25
N ALA A 199 16.66 11.45 -20.42
CA ALA A 199 18.01 11.99 -20.62
C ALA A 199 18.62 11.50 -21.94
N LEU A 200 18.56 10.20 -22.24
CA LEU A 200 19.06 9.63 -23.50
C LEU A 200 18.35 10.23 -24.72
N LYS A 201 17.02 10.41 -24.64
CA LYS A 201 16.23 11.03 -25.72
C LYS A 201 16.69 12.47 -25.99
N SER A 202 16.90 13.27 -24.94
CA SER A 202 17.41 14.65 -25.08
C SER A 202 18.77 14.72 -25.78
N GLN A 203 19.60 13.69 -25.58
CA GLN A 203 20.92 13.53 -26.21
C GLN A 203 20.84 12.86 -27.60
N LYS A 204 19.64 12.58 -28.13
CA LYS A 204 19.42 11.83 -29.38
C LYS A 204 20.09 10.44 -29.38
N ARG A 205 20.15 9.78 -28.22
CA ARG A 205 20.69 8.44 -28.03
C ARG A 205 19.57 7.40 -28.00
N LYS A 206 19.93 6.14 -28.26
CA LYS A 206 18.98 5.01 -28.14
C LYS A 206 18.54 4.84 -26.68
N PRO A 207 17.29 4.43 -26.44
CA PRO A 207 16.81 4.15 -25.09
C PRO A 207 17.56 2.96 -24.48
N PHE A 208 17.71 2.99 -23.17
CA PHE A 208 18.20 1.90 -22.35
C PHE A 208 17.00 1.10 -21.83
N LEU A 209 16.99 -0.21 -22.11
CA LEU A 209 15.91 -1.12 -21.77
C LEU A 209 16.46 -2.26 -20.91
N LEU A 210 15.79 -2.56 -19.81
CA LEU A 210 16.01 -3.77 -19.04
C LEU A 210 15.04 -4.85 -19.53
N THR A 211 15.54 -6.05 -19.78
CA THR A 211 14.67 -7.17 -20.15
C THR A 211 14.18 -7.89 -18.89
N ARG A 212 13.14 -8.73 -19.05
CA ARG A 212 12.65 -9.59 -17.97
C ARG A 212 13.72 -10.53 -17.41
N MET A 213 14.75 -10.86 -18.20
CA MET A 213 15.84 -11.75 -17.79
C MET A 213 16.90 -11.04 -16.97
N ASP A 214 16.95 -9.71 -17.05
CA ASP A 214 17.99 -8.91 -16.38
C ASP A 214 17.58 -8.48 -14.97
N SER A 215 16.29 -8.21 -14.74
CA SER A 215 15.84 -7.65 -13.46
C SER A 215 14.33 -7.71 -13.24
N TYR A 216 13.92 -7.59 -11.98
CA TYR A 216 12.53 -7.37 -11.61
C TYR A 216 11.97 -6.04 -12.14
N ILE A 217 12.80 -5.01 -12.35
CA ILE A 217 12.36 -3.75 -13.00
C ILE A 217 11.97 -4.04 -14.46
N GLY A 218 12.76 -4.85 -15.16
CA GLY A 218 12.43 -5.29 -16.53
C GLY A 218 11.14 -6.11 -16.57
N VAL A 219 10.94 -7.03 -15.62
CA VAL A 219 9.68 -7.77 -15.45
C VAL A 219 8.49 -6.83 -15.23
N LEU A 220 8.62 -5.89 -14.29
CA LEU A 220 7.58 -4.91 -13.97
C LEU A 220 7.18 -4.09 -15.19
N ILE A 221 8.15 -3.47 -15.87
CA ILE A 221 7.88 -2.60 -17.02
C ILE A 221 7.27 -3.40 -18.16
N ASP A 222 7.81 -4.59 -18.45
CA ASP A 222 7.29 -5.46 -19.51
C ASP A 222 5.83 -5.88 -19.25
N ASP A 223 5.51 -6.30 -18.02
CA ASP A 223 4.13 -6.65 -17.64
C ASP A 223 3.21 -5.42 -17.73
N LEU A 224 3.64 -4.24 -17.26
CA LEU A 224 2.84 -3.01 -17.34
C LEU A 224 2.50 -2.63 -18.78
N VAL A 225 3.48 -2.60 -19.69
CA VAL A 225 3.23 -2.15 -21.08
C VAL A 225 2.55 -3.21 -21.94
N THR A 226 2.62 -4.49 -21.56
CA THR A 226 2.04 -5.61 -22.32
C THR A 226 0.67 -6.03 -21.82
N LYS A 227 0.51 -6.20 -20.49
CA LYS A 227 -0.72 -6.68 -19.85
C LYS A 227 -1.55 -5.54 -19.24
N GLY A 228 -0.96 -4.37 -19.04
CA GLY A 228 -1.62 -3.29 -18.31
C GLY A 228 -1.61 -3.54 -16.81
N THR A 229 -2.69 -3.11 -16.15
CA THR A 229 -2.90 -3.24 -14.69
C THR A 229 -4.06 -4.20 -14.35
N GLN A 230 -4.41 -5.07 -15.32
CA GLN A 230 -5.47 -6.10 -15.24
C GLN A 230 -4.92 -7.52 -15.00
#